data_AF-A0A2M8C0X4-F1
#
_entry.id   AF-A0A2M8C0X4-F1
#
_cell.length_a   1.000
_cell.length_b   1.000
_cell.length_c   1.000
_cell.angle_alpha   90.00
_cell.angle_beta   90.00
_cell.angle_gamma   90.00
#
_symmetry.space_group_name_H-M   'P 1'
#
loop_
_entity.id
_entity.type
_entity.pdbx_description
1 polymer ?
#
loop_
_entity_poly.entity_id
_entity_poly.type
_entity_poly.pdbx_seq_one_letter_code
_entity_poly.pdbx_strand_id
1 'polypeptide(L)'
;MVVRFYGEPELKKPVLIAGWPGIGNIGIAAVDTLREQIQAEEFGKIEPWGFFYPKKVSIKGGLLRDLEFPINNFYYKRLERKDLIFFIGEEQPSSQGGFYAKGEKAYEMANLVLDVAEKFGCQRVYTSGACVSPIHHRMK
;
A
#
# COMPACT_ATOMS: atom_id res chain seq x y z
N MET A 1 15.68 9.86 -2.36
CA MET A 1 14.96 9.35 -1.18
C MET A 1 13.95 8.32 -1.64
N VAL A 2 13.87 7.17 -0.97
CA VAL A 2 12.97 6.07 -1.37
C VAL A 2 11.52 6.34 -0.94
N VAL A 3 11.30 7.08 0.14
CA VAL A 3 9.99 7.60 0.54
C VAL A 3 9.94 9.10 0.24
N ARG A 4 8.85 9.56 -0.36
CA ARG A 4 8.58 10.98 -0.64
C ARG A 4 7.32 11.42 0.09
N PHE A 5 7.41 12.46 0.90
CA PHE A 5 6.27 13.10 1.56
C PHE A 5 5.81 14.34 0.79
N TYR A 6 4.50 14.54 0.73
CA TYR A 6 3.86 15.77 0.23
C TYR A 6 3.41 16.67 1.37
N GLY A 7 3.24 16.09 2.57
CA GLY A 7 2.97 16.79 3.81
C GLY A 7 3.36 15.91 5.00
N GLU A 8 3.56 16.54 6.16
CA GLU A 8 3.85 15.85 7.42
C GLU A 8 2.72 16.14 8.42
N PRO A 9 1.64 15.33 8.42
CA PRO A 9 0.52 15.57 9.31
C PRO A 9 0.89 15.31 10.77
N GLU A 10 0.43 16.18 11.66
CA GLU A 10 0.50 15.96 13.10
C GLU A 10 -0.56 14.94 13.52
N LEU A 11 -0.11 13.71 13.82
CA LEU A 11 -0.96 12.60 14.22
C LEU A 11 -0.64 12.16 15.65
N LYS A 12 -1.66 11.76 16.40
CA LYS A 12 -1.52 11.31 17.79
C LYS A 12 -1.68 9.81 17.90
N LYS A 13 -0.54 9.10 17.97
CA LYS A 13 -0.46 7.64 18.08
C LYS A 13 -1.36 6.95 17.04
N PRO A 14 -1.16 7.18 15.73
CA PRO A 14 -2.04 6.60 14.73
C PRO A 14 -2.00 5.07 14.69
N VAL A 15 -2.96 4.48 13.97
CA VAL A 15 -2.93 3.06 13.58
C VAL A 15 -2.64 2.98 12.09
N LEU A 16 -1.71 2.13 11.69
CA LEU A 16 -1.48 1.81 10.29
C LEU A 16 -2.43 0.67 9.87
N ILE A 17 -3.10 0.84 8.74
CA ILE A 17 -3.85 -0.21 8.04
C ILE A 17 -3.24 -0.37 6.65
N ALA A 18 -2.63 -1.51 6.36
CA ALA A 18 -1.91 -1.75 5.12
C ALA A 18 -2.60 -2.81 4.24
N GLY A 19 -2.68 -2.55 2.94
CA GLY A 19 -3.31 -3.41 1.95
C GLY A 19 -2.46 -3.57 0.68
N TRP A 20 -2.38 -4.81 0.21
CA TRP A 20 -1.79 -5.20 -1.06
C TRP A 20 -2.71 -6.17 -1.81
N PRO A 21 -2.56 -6.35 -3.14
CA PRO A 21 -3.24 -7.40 -3.89
C PRO A 21 -2.99 -8.77 -3.28
N GLY A 22 -3.90 -9.70 -3.54
CA GLY A 22 -3.83 -11.06 -3.02
C GLY A 22 -4.99 -11.88 -3.55
N ILE A 23 -5.34 -12.96 -2.87
CA ILE A 23 -6.49 -13.81 -3.25
C ILE A 23 -7.75 -12.95 -3.40
N GLY A 24 -8.29 -12.89 -4.62
CA GLY A 24 -9.51 -12.15 -4.97
C GLY A 24 -9.43 -10.64 -4.74
N ASN A 25 -8.24 -10.07 -4.52
CA ASN A 25 -8.03 -8.67 -4.13
C ASN A 25 -8.84 -8.21 -2.90
N ILE A 26 -9.31 -9.13 -2.07
CA ILE A 26 -10.14 -8.82 -0.90
C ILE A 26 -9.40 -7.95 0.10
N GLY A 27 -8.10 -8.24 0.30
CA GLY A 27 -7.24 -7.51 1.23
C GLY A 27 -7.18 -6.01 0.90
N ILE A 28 -6.63 -5.69 -0.28
CA ILE A 28 -6.55 -4.31 -0.76
C ILE A 28 -7.91 -3.65 -0.92
N ALA A 29 -8.93 -4.34 -1.45
CA ALA A 29 -10.25 -3.76 -1.63
C ALA A 29 -10.87 -3.31 -0.30
N ALA A 30 -10.71 -4.10 0.77
CA ALA A 30 -11.20 -3.72 2.09
C ALA A 30 -10.49 -2.46 2.63
N VAL A 31 -9.16 -2.40 2.53
CA VAL A 31 -8.38 -1.26 3.04
C VAL A 31 -8.65 0.00 2.21
N ASP A 32 -8.70 -0.14 0.88
CA ASP A 32 -8.93 0.96 -0.04
C ASP A 32 -10.36 1.52 0.08
N THR A 33 -11.36 0.65 0.21
CA THR A 33 -12.75 1.07 0.49
C THR A 33 -12.81 1.87 1.80
N LEU A 34 -12.17 1.41 2.87
CA LEU A 34 -12.15 2.13 4.15
C LEU A 34 -11.49 3.51 4.01
N ARG A 35 -10.35 3.59 3.31
CA ARG A 35 -9.65 4.85 3.00
C ARG A 35 -10.58 5.84 2.28
N GLU A 36 -11.32 5.38 1.28
CA GLU A 36 -12.23 6.21 0.49
C GLU A 36 -13.45 6.67 1.28
N GLN A 37 -14.09 5.77 2.03
CA GLN A 37 -15.30 6.08 2.78
C GLN A 37 -15.08 7.18 3.83
N ILE A 38 -13.88 7.24 4.41
CA ILE A 38 -13.53 8.30 5.37
C ILE A 38 -12.81 9.49 4.72
N GLN A 39 -12.66 9.47 3.39
CA GLN A 39 -11.98 10.51 2.61
C GLN A 39 -10.60 10.83 3.19
N ALA A 40 -9.76 9.80 3.34
CA ALA A 40 -8.39 9.96 3.81
C ALA A 40 -7.53 10.70 2.76
N GLU A 41 -6.63 11.54 3.25
CA GLU A 41 -5.81 12.46 2.44
C GLU A 41 -4.44 11.85 2.20
N GLU A 42 -3.96 11.90 0.95
CA GLU A 42 -2.60 11.44 0.59
C GLU A 42 -1.55 12.37 1.20
N PHE A 43 -0.52 11.81 1.82
CA PHE A 43 0.58 12.61 2.40
C PHE A 43 1.98 12.11 2.01
N GLY A 44 2.09 10.96 1.35
CA GLY A 44 3.36 10.49 0.85
C GLY A 44 3.25 9.22 0.04
N LYS A 45 4.38 8.76 -0.48
CA LYS A 45 4.50 7.53 -1.26
C LYS A 45 5.88 6.90 -1.12
N ILE A 46 5.96 5.60 -1.41
CA ILE A 46 7.22 4.92 -1.73
C ILE A 46 7.46 5.04 -3.23
N GLU A 47 8.66 5.47 -3.61
CA GLU A 47 9.06 5.57 -5.00
C GLU A 47 9.23 4.16 -5.62
N PRO A 48 8.57 3.85 -6.76
CA PRO A 48 8.38 2.48 -7.22
C PRO A 48 9.58 1.87 -7.95
N TRP A 49 10.51 2.69 -8.45
CA TRP A 49 11.53 2.30 -9.44
C TRP A 49 12.51 1.21 -8.96
N GLY A 50 12.73 1.09 -7.64
CA GLY A 50 13.57 0.03 -7.06
C GLY A 50 12.85 -1.31 -6.92
N PHE A 51 11.52 -1.29 -6.90
CA PHE A 51 10.68 -2.43 -6.53
C PHE A 51 9.97 -3.05 -7.72
N PHE A 52 9.55 -2.23 -8.69
CA PHE A 52 8.62 -2.65 -9.74
C PHE A 52 9.11 -2.27 -11.14
N TYR A 53 8.63 -3.03 -12.13
CA TYR A 53 8.65 -2.61 -13.52
C TYR A 53 7.42 -1.74 -13.82
N PRO A 54 7.48 -0.83 -14.80
CA PRO A 54 6.32 -0.04 -15.19
C PRO A 54 5.22 -0.96 -15.74
N LYS A 55 3.98 -0.76 -15.28
CA LYS A 55 2.78 -1.47 -15.76
C LYS A 55 2.35 -1.02 -17.16
N LYS A 56 2.75 0.17 -17.59
CA LYS A 56 2.45 0.71 -18.91
C LYS A 56 3.58 1.60 -19.43
N VAL A 57 3.81 1.51 -20.74
CA VAL A 57 4.79 2.33 -21.46
C VAL A 57 4.06 3.10 -22.57
N SER A 58 4.27 4.42 -22.63
CA SER A 58 3.74 5.27 -23.69
C SER A 58 4.85 5.65 -24.67
N ILE A 59 4.68 5.33 -25.95
CA ILE A 59 5.64 5.66 -27.02
C ILE A 59 4.92 6.48 -28.09
N LYS A 60 5.50 7.64 -28.46
CA LYS A 60 4.94 8.51 -29.49
C LYS A 60 6.03 9.06 -30.40
N GLY A 61 5.95 8.71 -31.69
CA GLY A 61 6.94 9.09 -32.69
C GLY A 61 8.28 8.40 -32.48
N GLY A 62 8.28 7.13 -32.07
CA GLY A 62 9.50 6.37 -31.76
C GLY A 62 10.20 6.75 -30.46
N LEU A 63 9.68 7.73 -29.71
CA LEU A 63 10.25 8.19 -28.45
C LEU A 63 9.40 7.73 -27.26
N LEU A 64 10.08 7.28 -26.20
CA LEU A 64 9.46 7.06 -24.89
C LEU A 64 8.89 8.38 -24.36
N ARG A 65 7.62 8.38 -23.99
CA ARG A 65 6.91 9.54 -23.45
C ARG A 65 6.64 9.42 -21.96
N ASP A 66 6.22 8.25 -21.52
CA ASP A 66 5.81 8.06 -20.14
C ASP A 66 5.93 6.60 -19.70
N LEU A 67 6.10 6.41 -18.39
CA LEU A 67 6.13 5.13 -17.69
C LEU A 67 5.18 5.19 -16.51
N GLU A 68 4.15 4.35 -16.54
CA GLU A 68 3.21 4.22 -15.43
C GLU A 68 3.66 3.08 -14.53
N PHE A 69 3.83 3.36 -13.24
CA PHE A 69 4.22 2.35 -12.23
C PHE A 69 3.05 2.03 -11.30
N PRO A 70 3.09 0.88 -10.59
CA PRO A 70 2.17 0.59 -9.50
C PRO A 70 2.23 1.67 -8.41
N ILE A 71 1.07 2.05 -7.88
CA ILE A 71 0.94 3.01 -6.78
C ILE A 71 1.43 2.39 -5.47
N ASN A 72 2.09 3.19 -4.62
CA ASN A 72 2.56 2.81 -3.29
C ASN A 72 2.38 3.98 -2.32
N ASN A 73 1.13 4.32 -2.00
CA ASN A 73 0.78 5.59 -1.38
C ASN A 73 0.39 5.44 0.09
N PHE A 74 0.71 6.48 0.86
CA PHE A 74 0.28 6.68 2.23
C PHE A 74 -0.81 7.75 2.30
N TYR A 75 -1.85 7.44 3.07
CA TYR A 75 -2.97 8.33 3.34
C TYR A 75 -3.20 8.45 4.83
N TYR A 76 -3.77 9.55 5.29
CA TYR A 76 -4.12 9.72 6.69
C TYR A 76 -5.53 10.25 6.87
N LYS A 77 -6.10 9.99 8.04
CA LYS A 77 -7.30 10.67 8.51
C LYS A 77 -7.22 10.87 10.01
N ARG A 78 -7.49 12.10 10.45
CA ARG A 78 -7.74 12.39 11.85
C ARG A 78 -9.21 12.12 12.17
N LEU A 79 -9.46 11.30 13.19
CA LEU A 79 -10.80 11.02 13.68
C LEU A 79 -10.87 11.40 15.17
N GLU A 80 -12.07 11.60 15.70
CA GLU A 80 -12.26 12.01 17.09
C GLU A 80 -11.56 11.07 18.10
N ARG A 81 -11.57 9.76 17.82
CA ARG A 81 -11.04 8.74 18.75
C ARG A 81 -9.65 8.23 18.38
N LYS A 82 -9.31 8.20 17.09
CA LYS A 82 -8.08 7.55 16.62
C LYS A 82 -7.67 8.04 15.25
N ASP A 83 -6.45 8.54 15.16
CA ASP A 83 -5.85 8.86 13.87
C ASP A 83 -5.45 7.58 13.13
N LEU A 84 -5.64 7.60 11.83
CA LEU A 84 -5.36 6.46 10.96
C LEU A 84 -4.34 6.85 9.90
N ILE A 85 -3.47 5.90 9.58
CA ILE A 85 -2.64 5.89 8.40
C ILE A 85 -3.05 4.69 7.57
N PHE A 86 -3.17 4.86 6.27
CA PHE A 86 -3.39 3.79 5.31
C PHE A 86 -2.17 3.67 4.42
N PHE A 87 -1.78 2.44 4.11
CA PHE A 87 -0.86 2.16 3.02
C PHE A 87 -1.55 1.30 1.97
N ILE A 88 -1.54 1.76 0.72
CA ILE A 88 -2.08 1.04 -0.44
C ILE A 88 -0.94 0.84 -1.44
N GLY A 89 -0.54 -0.42 -1.64
CA GLY A 89 0.38 -0.83 -2.71
C GLY A 89 -0.37 -1.60 -3.78
N GLU A 90 -0.34 -1.17 -5.05
CA GLU A 90 -1.03 -1.85 -6.17
C GLU A 90 -0.35 -3.15 -6.62
N GLU A 91 0.87 -3.40 -6.17
CA GLU A 91 1.64 -4.60 -6.47
C GLU A 91 2.48 -5.01 -5.25
N GLN A 92 2.77 -6.30 -5.12
CA GLN A 92 3.70 -6.81 -4.13
C GLN A 92 5.09 -7.01 -4.77
N PRO A 93 6.20 -6.52 -4.18
CA PRO A 93 7.51 -6.79 -4.72
C PRO A 93 7.78 -8.30 -4.70
N SER A 94 8.07 -8.88 -5.86
CA SER A 94 8.42 -10.29 -5.97
C SER A 94 9.72 -10.43 -6.76
N SER A 95 10.67 -11.20 -6.21
CA SER A 95 11.93 -11.47 -6.91
C SER A 95 11.83 -12.65 -7.88
N GLN A 96 10.85 -13.54 -7.74
CA GLN A 96 10.75 -14.78 -8.52
C GLN A 96 9.30 -15.31 -8.62
N GLY A 97 8.61 -15.02 -9.73
CA GLY A 97 7.53 -15.82 -10.36
C GLY A 97 6.34 -16.32 -9.54
N GLY A 98 6.21 -15.95 -8.26
CA GLY A 98 5.17 -16.44 -7.35
C GLY A 98 4.08 -15.39 -7.09
N PHE A 99 2.91 -15.87 -6.65
CA PHE A 99 1.75 -15.02 -6.35
C PHE A 99 1.91 -14.12 -5.11
N TYR A 100 2.97 -14.29 -4.32
CA TYR A 100 3.19 -13.57 -3.07
C TYR A 100 4.58 -12.95 -3.01
N ALA A 101 4.70 -11.82 -2.29
CA ALA A 101 5.95 -11.14 -2.04
C ALA A 101 6.98 -12.08 -1.41
N LYS A 102 8.18 -12.14 -2.00
CA LYS A 102 9.32 -12.89 -1.48
C LYS A 102 10.63 -12.20 -1.86
N GLY A 103 11.64 -12.41 -1.04
CA GLY A 103 13.00 -11.92 -1.26
C GLY A 103 13.25 -10.53 -0.67
N GLU A 104 14.46 -10.03 -0.93
CA GLU A 104 14.99 -8.81 -0.31
C GLU A 104 14.11 -7.58 -0.57
N LYS A 105 13.62 -7.41 -1.80
CA LYS A 105 12.74 -6.28 -2.17
C LYS A 105 11.43 -6.24 -1.39
N ALA A 106 10.85 -7.41 -1.11
CA ALA A 106 9.63 -7.50 -0.31
C ALA A 106 9.89 -7.05 1.13
N TYR A 107 11.02 -7.49 1.70
CA TYR A 107 11.43 -7.13 3.05
C TYR A 107 11.78 -5.64 3.16
N GLU A 108 12.50 -5.11 2.17
CA GLU A 108 12.84 -3.68 2.09
C GLU A 108 11.58 -2.81 2.01
N MET A 109 10.61 -3.15 1.16
CA MET A 109 9.35 -2.41 1.09
C MET A 109 8.56 -2.49 2.39
N ALA A 110 8.49 -3.68 3.02
CA ALA A 110 7.82 -3.84 4.30
C ALA A 110 8.47 -2.95 5.38
N ASN A 111 9.81 -2.89 5.43
CA ASN A 111 10.52 -2.00 6.35
C ASN A 111 10.21 -0.54 6.07
N LEU A 112 10.21 -0.10 4.81
CA LEU A 112 9.87 1.28 4.47
C LEU A 112 8.45 1.67 4.93
N VAL A 113 7.49 0.76 4.83
CA VAL A 113 6.14 0.97 5.37
C VAL A 113 6.14 1.11 6.89
N LEU A 114 6.93 0.27 7.58
CA LEU A 114 7.07 0.33 9.04
C LEU A 114 7.85 1.57 9.50
N ASP A 115 8.91 1.98 8.80
CA ASP A 115 9.68 3.19 9.09
C ASP A 115 8.80 4.44 9.02
N VAL A 116 7.90 4.51 8.04
CA VAL A 116 6.88 5.57 7.97
C VAL A 116 5.94 5.47 9.17
N ALA A 117 5.44 4.27 9.49
CA ALA A 117 4.58 4.09 10.66
C ALA A 117 5.26 4.57 11.96
N GLU A 118 6.52 4.19 12.18
CA GLU A 118 7.33 4.59 13.34
C GLU A 118 7.58 6.09 13.37
N LYS A 119 7.91 6.71 12.22
CA LYS A 119 8.08 8.17 12.10
C LYS A 119 6.86 8.94 12.60
N PHE A 120 5.65 8.46 12.32
CA PHE A 120 4.40 9.08 12.76
C PHE A 120 3.90 8.57 14.12
N GLY A 121 4.68 7.76 14.83
CA GLY A 121 4.35 7.26 16.17
C GLY A 121 3.26 6.19 16.19
N CYS A 122 3.07 5.43 15.10
CA CYS A 122 2.18 4.28 15.09
C CYS A 122 2.58 3.26 16.16
N GLN A 123 1.59 2.69 16.84
CA GLN A 123 1.81 1.63 17.85
C GLN A 123 1.17 0.31 17.45
N ARG A 124 0.46 0.29 16.32
CA ARG A 124 -0.27 -0.88 15.85
C ARG A 124 -0.41 -0.84 14.33
N VAL A 125 -0.21 -2.01 13.75
CA VAL A 125 -0.39 -2.27 12.32
C VAL A 125 -1.47 -3.34 12.16
N TYR A 126 -2.39 -3.10 11.25
CA TYR A 126 -3.32 -4.11 10.75
C TYR A 126 -3.04 -4.37 9.28
N THR A 127 -3.05 -5.63 8.88
CA THR A 127 -3.02 -6.03 7.48
C THR A 127 -4.32 -6.74 7.13
N SER A 128 -4.72 -6.65 5.86
CA SER A 128 -5.91 -7.32 5.34
C SER A 128 -5.52 -8.32 4.27
N GLY A 129 -6.18 -9.48 4.28
CA GLY A 129 -5.93 -10.55 3.32
C GLY A 129 -7.11 -11.52 3.24
N ALA A 130 -7.01 -12.49 2.36
CA ALA A 130 -8.00 -13.55 2.23
C ALA A 130 -7.33 -14.93 2.25
N CYS A 131 -8.07 -15.90 2.77
CA CYS A 131 -7.72 -17.30 2.74
C CYS A 131 -8.84 -18.04 1.99
N VAL A 132 -8.47 -18.84 0.99
CA VAL A 132 -9.44 -19.72 0.33
C VAL A 132 -9.83 -20.81 1.32
N SER A 133 -11.13 -20.96 1.55
CA SER A 133 -11.68 -22.02 2.39
C SER A 133 -12.80 -22.73 1.61
N PRO A 134 -12.91 -24.07 1.70
CA PRO A 134 -13.97 -24.84 1.04
C PRO A 134 -15.29 -24.69 1.82
N ILE A 135 -15.77 -23.45 1.95
CA ILE A 135 -17.04 -23.11 2.57
C ILE A 135 -18.05 -22.74 1.49
N HIS A 136 -19.29 -23.20 1.65
CA HIS A 136 -20.37 -22.80 0.75
C HIS A 136 -20.62 -21.28 0.90
N HIS A 137 -20.83 -20.56 -0.19
CA HIS A 137 -21.05 -19.09 -0.18
C HIS A 137 -22.30 -18.62 0.60
N ARG A 138 -23.11 -19.56 1.10
CA ARG A 138 -24.29 -19.32 1.97
C ARG A 138 -24.11 -19.82 3.41
N MET A 139 -22.93 -20.34 3.74
CA MET A 139 -22.60 -20.73 5.11
C MET A 139 -22.59 -19.46 5.97
N LYS A 140 -23.33 -19.49 7.08
CA LYS A 140 -23.44 -18.40 8.05
C LYS A 140 -22.70 -18.75 9.32
#